data_AF-A0A964DAM0-F1
#
_entry.id   AF-A0A964DAM0-F1
#
_cell.length_a   1.000
_cell.length_b   1.000
_cell.length_c   1.000
_cell.angle_alpha   90.00
_cell.angle_beta   90.00
_cell.angle_gamma   90.00
#
_symmetry.space_group_name_H-M   'P 1'
#
loop_
_entity.id
_entity.type
_entity.pdbx_description
1 polymer ?
#
loop_
_entity_poly.entity_id
_entity_poly.type
_entity_poly.pdbx_seq_one_letter_code
_entity_poly.pdbx_strand_id
1 'polypeptide(L)'
;MLSQVHSQPPRSDRTVAPTKILEFRSQYQSCRIRVPDLELPVAAILVDCEYYSFFKAVQEPSKVLAIVAKLGNRGDSTVITKTASGYAIWVREPEVDAVVKPS
;
A
#
# COMPACT_ATOMS: atom_id res chain seq x y z
N MET A 1 -26.91 -36.97 -26.97
CA MET A 1 -26.87 -35.66 -26.29
C MET A 1 -25.90 -35.78 -25.14
N LEU A 2 -24.70 -35.18 -25.24
CA LEU A 2 -23.72 -35.14 -24.16
C LEU A 2 -23.59 -33.69 -23.70
N SER A 3 -24.21 -33.38 -22.56
CA SER A 3 -24.19 -32.06 -21.95
C SER A 3 -22.85 -31.85 -21.23
N GLN A 4 -22.02 -30.94 -21.74
CA GLN A 4 -20.85 -30.45 -21.02
C GLN A 4 -21.29 -29.59 -19.83
N VAL A 5 -21.15 -30.13 -18.62
CA VAL A 5 -21.15 -29.35 -17.39
C VAL A 5 -19.86 -28.54 -17.36
N HIS A 6 -19.96 -27.25 -17.65
CA HIS A 6 -18.89 -26.30 -17.36
C HIS A 6 -18.90 -26.03 -15.85
N SER A 7 -18.08 -26.79 -15.12
CA SER A 7 -17.76 -26.47 -13.73
C SER A 7 -16.94 -25.18 -13.71
N GLN A 8 -17.59 -24.05 -13.46
CA GLN A 8 -16.87 -22.84 -13.09
C GLN A 8 -16.16 -23.10 -11.75
N PRO A 9 -14.86 -22.76 -11.61
CA PRO A 9 -14.19 -22.87 -10.33
C PRO A 9 -14.84 -21.89 -9.32
N PRO A 10 -14.90 -22.24 -8.03
CA PRO A 10 -15.47 -21.37 -7.01
C PRO A 10 -14.68 -20.06 -6.95
N ARG A 11 -15.33 -18.96 -7.37
CA ARG A 11 -14.84 -17.60 -7.13
C ARG A 11 -15.00 -17.29 -5.65
N SER A 12 -13.92 -17.39 -4.88
CA SER A 12 -13.68 -16.60 -3.66
C SER A 12 -12.27 -16.92 -3.14
N ASP A 13 -11.25 -16.55 -3.92
CA ASP A 13 -9.91 -16.41 -3.37
C ASP A 13 -9.90 -15.06 -2.65
N ARG A 14 -9.97 -15.08 -1.30
CA ARG A 14 -9.72 -13.87 -0.49
C ARG A 14 -8.22 -13.59 -0.59
N THR A 15 -7.77 -13.09 -1.73
CA THR A 15 -6.38 -12.73 -1.95
C THR A 15 -6.06 -11.55 -1.06
N VAL A 16 -5.32 -11.80 0.02
CA VAL A 16 -4.80 -10.75 0.90
C VAL A 16 -3.82 -9.91 0.08
N ALA A 17 -4.01 -8.60 0.09
CA ALA A 17 -3.13 -7.71 -0.66
C ALA A 17 -1.69 -7.71 -0.08
N PRO A 18 -0.67 -7.54 -0.93
CA PRO A 18 0.72 -7.68 -0.54
C PRO A 18 1.17 -6.58 0.43
N THR A 19 2.14 -6.92 1.28
CA THR A 19 2.85 -5.97 2.15
C THR A 19 4.35 -6.09 1.94
N LYS A 20 5.03 -4.98 1.63
CA LYS A 20 6.49 -4.91 1.50
C LYS A 20 7.10 -4.28 2.75
N ILE A 21 8.27 -4.76 3.19
CA ILE A 21 9.05 -4.14 4.27
C ILE A 21 10.36 -3.63 3.66
N LEU A 22 10.60 -2.33 3.74
CA LEU A 22 11.80 -1.67 3.24
C LEU A 22 12.66 -1.21 4.41
N GLU A 23 13.86 -1.77 4.50
CA GLU A 23 14.81 -1.48 5.58
C GLU A 23 15.73 -0.31 5.25
N PHE A 24 15.94 -0.02 3.96
CA PHE A 24 16.93 0.95 3.50
C PHE A 24 16.30 2.10 2.72
N ARG A 25 16.80 3.32 2.97
CA ARG A 25 16.32 4.54 2.30
C ARG A 25 16.48 4.51 0.78
N SER A 26 17.42 3.74 0.25
CA SER A 26 17.66 3.57 -1.19
C SER A 26 16.58 2.76 -1.91
N GLN A 27 15.73 2.03 -1.18
CA GLN A 27 14.67 1.20 -1.76
C GLN A 27 13.43 2.01 -2.18
N TYR A 28 13.39 3.31 -1.89
CA TYR A 28 12.26 4.16 -2.21
C TYR A 28 12.67 5.61 -2.45
N GLN A 29 11.79 6.39 -3.06
CA GLN A 29 11.97 7.84 -3.20
C GLN A 29 10.82 8.57 -2.52
N SER A 30 11.14 9.43 -1.55
CA SER A 30 10.15 10.32 -0.94
C SER A 30 9.68 11.36 -1.95
N CYS A 31 8.37 11.59 -2.00
CA CYS A 31 7.73 12.57 -2.87
C CYS A 31 6.46 13.11 -2.22
N ARG A 32 5.76 13.99 -2.95
CA ARG A 32 4.38 14.37 -2.62
C ARG A 32 3.50 14.11 -3.83
N ILE A 33 2.28 13.64 -3.59
CA ILE A 33 1.31 13.33 -4.63
C ILE A 33 -0.02 14.01 -4.34
N ARG A 34 -0.80 14.28 -5.39
CA ARG A 34 -2.23 14.56 -5.28
C ARG A 34 -3.01 13.27 -5.54
N VAL A 35 -4.00 13.02 -4.71
CA VAL A 35 -4.96 11.92 -4.87
C VAL A 35 -6.36 12.53 -5.00
N PRO A 36 -7.28 11.89 -5.75
CA PRO A 36 -8.59 12.48 -6.06
C PRO A 36 -9.41 12.87 -4.82
N ASP A 37 -9.23 12.11 -3.73
CA ASP A 37 -10.00 12.27 -2.49
C ASP A 37 -9.54 13.45 -1.61
N LEU A 38 -8.40 14.06 -1.92
CA LEU A 38 -7.77 15.08 -1.07
C LEU A 38 -7.35 16.33 -1.86
N GLU A 39 -7.79 17.49 -1.40
CA GLU A 39 -7.47 18.78 -2.01
C GLU A 39 -5.99 19.15 -1.94
N LEU A 40 -5.30 18.69 -0.88
CA LEU A 40 -3.90 19.02 -0.59
C LEU A 40 -2.97 17.85 -0.89
N PRO A 41 -1.76 18.11 -1.44
CA PRO A 41 -0.78 17.05 -1.68
C PRO A 41 -0.32 16.36 -0.40
N VAL A 42 -0.35 15.03 -0.41
CA VAL A 42 0.06 14.18 0.72
C VAL A 42 1.50 13.73 0.59
N ALA A 43 2.12 13.40 1.72
CA ALA A 43 3.44 12.76 1.74
C ALA A 43 3.32 11.35 1.19
N ALA A 44 4.26 10.97 0.32
CA ALA A 44 4.26 9.67 -0.32
C ALA A 44 5.68 9.13 -0.54
N ILE A 45 5.75 7.86 -0.89
CA ILE A 45 6.95 7.21 -1.40
C ILE A 45 6.66 6.53 -2.74
N LEU A 46 7.65 6.54 -3.62
CA LEU A 46 7.67 5.76 -4.86
C LEU A 46 8.49 4.49 -4.62
N VAL A 47 7.88 3.33 -4.87
CA VAL A 47 8.47 1.99 -4.74
C VAL A 47 8.06 1.18 -5.95
N ASP A 48 9.01 0.63 -6.70
CA ASP A 48 8.74 -0.19 -7.90
C ASP A 48 7.74 0.45 -8.88
N CYS A 49 7.90 1.76 -9.14
CA CYS A 49 7.00 2.56 -10.00
C CYS A 49 5.57 2.73 -9.49
N GLU A 50 5.29 2.38 -8.23
CA GLU A 50 3.99 2.59 -7.59
C GLU A 50 4.10 3.60 -6.45
N TYR A 51 3.05 4.43 -6.31
CA TYR A 51 2.97 5.43 -5.26
C TYR A 51 2.25 4.88 -4.03
N TYR A 52 2.80 5.18 -2.87
CA TYR A 52 2.21 4.86 -1.58
C TYR A 52 2.11 6.13 -0.73
N SER A 53 0.91 6.50 -0.32
CA SER A 53 0.67 7.65 0.55
C SER A 53 0.97 7.30 2.01
N PHE A 54 1.37 8.29 2.80
CA PHE A 54 1.61 8.11 4.23
C PHE A 54 0.29 7.84 4.95
N PHE A 55 0.19 6.66 5.58
CA PHE A 55 -0.98 6.31 6.38
C PHE A 55 -0.78 6.63 7.85
N LYS A 56 0.28 6.07 8.47
CA LYS A 56 0.54 6.28 9.90
C LYS A 56 1.96 5.89 10.33
N ALA A 57 2.48 6.56 11.36
CA ALA A 57 3.67 6.13 12.10
C ALA A 57 3.29 5.34 13.36
N VAL A 58 3.96 4.23 13.61
CA VAL A 58 3.69 3.30 14.71
C VAL A 58 5.02 2.80 15.28
N GLN A 59 5.19 2.85 16.60
CA GLN A 59 6.43 2.44 17.26
C GLN A 59 6.51 0.92 17.46
N GLU A 60 5.39 0.30 17.82
CA GLU A 60 5.36 -1.10 18.24
C GLU A 60 5.17 -2.05 17.03
N PRO A 61 6.10 -3.01 16.79
CA PRO A 61 6.02 -3.92 15.65
C PRO A 61 4.73 -4.76 15.59
N SER A 62 4.27 -5.25 16.74
CA SER A 62 3.03 -6.04 16.86
C SER A 62 1.81 -5.27 16.33
N LYS A 63 1.74 -3.96 16.64
CA LYS A 63 0.69 -3.06 16.18
C LYS A 63 0.81 -2.77 14.68
N VAL A 64 2.03 -2.63 14.16
CA VAL A 64 2.27 -2.51 12.71
C VAL A 64 1.67 -3.71 11.98
N LEU A 65 2.02 -4.93 12.41
CA LEU A 65 1.51 -6.17 11.83
C LEU A 65 -0.02 -6.27 11.89
N ALA A 66 -0.62 -5.92 13.04
CA ALA A 66 -2.07 -5.92 13.18
C ALA A 66 -2.78 -4.90 12.26
N ILE A 67 -2.15 -3.75 11.99
CA ILE A 67 -2.70 -2.74 11.08
C ILE A 67 -2.58 -3.20 9.62
N VAL A 68 -1.40 -3.62 9.17
CA VAL A 68 -1.23 -4.07 7.77
C VAL A 68 -2.02 -5.33 7.47
N ALA A 69 -2.23 -6.22 8.44
CA ALA A 69 -3.12 -7.37 8.26
C ALA A 69 -4.58 -6.93 8.03
N LYS A 70 -5.05 -5.88 8.71
CA LYS A 70 -6.41 -5.35 8.50
C LYS A 70 -6.54 -4.67 7.13
N LEU A 71 -5.53 -3.90 6.72
CA LEU A 71 -5.47 -3.25 5.41
C LEU A 71 -5.41 -4.29 4.28
N GLY A 72 -4.51 -5.26 4.38
CA GLY A 72 -4.37 -6.34 3.39
C GLY A 72 -5.64 -7.18 3.24
N ASN A 73 -6.38 -7.43 4.34
CA ASN A 73 -7.68 -8.11 4.29
C ASN A 73 -8.78 -7.31 3.57
N ARG A 74 -8.63 -5.99 3.43
CA ARG A 74 -9.53 -5.12 2.66
C ARG A 74 -9.11 -5.00 1.20
N GLY A 75 -7.94 -5.50 0.83
CA GLY A 75 -7.38 -5.38 -0.51
C GLY A 75 -6.34 -4.26 -0.66
N ASP A 76 -5.97 -3.60 0.43
CA ASP A 76 -4.99 -2.50 0.39
C ASP A 76 -3.56 -3.04 0.40
N SER A 77 -2.82 -2.80 -0.69
CA SER A 77 -1.39 -3.07 -0.74
C SER A 77 -0.64 -2.06 0.13
N THR A 78 0.32 -2.52 0.93
CA THR A 78 1.04 -1.66 1.86
C THR A 78 2.56 -1.78 1.77
N VAL A 79 3.24 -0.72 2.21
CA VAL A 79 4.69 -0.70 2.44
C VAL A 79 4.94 -0.29 3.88
N ILE A 80 5.93 -0.92 4.52
CA ILE A 80 6.44 -0.54 5.83
C ILE A 80 7.88 -0.04 5.66
N THR A 81 8.21 1.13 6.17
CA THR A 81 9.59 1.64 6.23
C THR A 81 10.03 1.83 7.68
N LYS A 82 11.30 1.56 8.00
CA LYS A 82 11.87 1.96 9.30
C LYS A 82 11.97 3.48 9.41
N THR A 83 11.74 4.01 10.61
CA THR A 83 11.99 5.41 10.99
C THR A 83 12.92 5.44 12.20
N ALA A 84 13.38 6.63 12.60
CA ALA A 84 14.26 6.78 13.76
C ALA A 84 13.62 6.29 15.09
N SER A 85 12.30 6.31 15.19
CA SER A 85 11.55 5.99 16.43
C SER A 85 10.57 4.82 16.27
N GLY A 86 10.58 4.11 15.14
CA GLY A 86 9.64 3.03 14.87
C GLY A 86 9.48 2.73 13.39
N TYR A 87 8.23 2.70 12.93
CA TYR A 87 7.86 2.31 11.57
C TYR A 87 6.84 3.28 11.00
N ALA A 88 6.89 3.49 9.69
CA ALA A 88 5.83 4.15 8.94
C ALA A 88 5.13 3.13 8.03
N ILE A 89 3.81 3.19 8.00
CA ILE A 89 2.95 2.42 7.13
C ILE A 89 2.50 3.33 5.99
N TRP A 90 2.59 2.82 4.78
CA TRP A 90 2.21 3.49 3.55
C TRP A 90 1.21 2.62 2.80
N VAL A 91 0.18 3.23 2.22
CA VAL A 91 -0.90 2.53 1.49
C VAL A 91 -0.80 2.89 0.01
N ARG A 92 -0.94 1.90 -0.86
CA ARG A 92 -0.86 2.09 -2.31
C ARG A 92 -2.00 2.97 -2.78
N GLU A 93 -1.66 3.97 -3.58
CA GLU A 93 -2.64 4.82 -4.26
C GLU A 93 -2.76 4.35 -5.72
N PRO A 94 -3.88 3.71 -6.11
CA PRO A 94 -4.09 3.27 -7.50
C PRO A 94 -4.27 4.45 -8.45
N GLU A 95 -4.76 5.57 -7.93
CA GLU A 95 -5.13 6.76 -8.69
C GLU A 95 -4.33 7.95 -8.15
N VAL A 96 -3.35 8.39 -8.92
CA VAL A 96 -2.52 9.55 -8.61
C VAL A 96 -2.70 10.58 -9.71
N ASP A 97 -3.21 11.75 -9.35
CA ASP A 97 -3.47 12.83 -10.31
C ASP A 97 -2.16 13.45 -10.79
N ALA A 98 -1.24 13.70 -9.85
CA ALA A 98 0.04 14.33 -10.15
C ALA A 98 1.06 14.10 -9.04
N VAL A 99 2.33 14.03 -9.44
CA VAL A 99 3.49 14.15 -8.53
C VAL A 99 3.86 15.62 -8.42
N VAL A 100 3.93 16.11 -7.18
CA VAL A 100 4.29 17.49 -6.89
C VAL A 100 5.80 17.58 -6.71
N LYS A 101 6.46 18.41 -7.53
CA LYS A 101 7.88 18.72 -7.37
C LYS A 101 8.07 19.58 -6.11
N PRO A 102 9.05 19.27 -5.23
CA PRO A 102 9.40 20.17 -4.14
C PRO A 102 9.87 21.51 -4.75
N SER A 103 9.33 22.60 -4.23
CA SER A 103 9.68 24.00 -4.59
C SER A 103 11.06 24.37 -4.06
#